data_AF-A0A6J0UAV1-F1
#
_entry.id   AF-A0A6J0UAV1-F1
#
_cell.length_a   1.000
_cell.length_b   1.000
_cell.length_c   1.000
_cell.angle_alpha   90.00
_cell.angle_beta   90.00
_cell.angle_gamma   90.00
#
_symmetry.space_group_name_H-M   'P 1'
#
loop_
_entity.id
_entity.type
_entity.pdbx_description
1 polymer ?
#
loop_
_entity_poly.entity_id
_entity_poly.type
_entity_poly.pdbx_seq_one_letter_code
_entity_poly.pdbx_strand_id
1 'polypeptide(L)'
;MGRKVPIYELRNDGRSNLLGALLIAGQFVIPEVCLYFHHKLYRGNRVTKVDTGSFDAFSSPNLPPLANAEVDIKIDWGIVWRATTTKKFNVHTDMNRNVGLLRLFPGITATTVRAFLQHPMEGIVLETYGCGNAPNNRPDLLEELRQATERNVVILNCTQCLRGSVAPTYATGQDLTHVGVISGGDMTPEAALAKLSYVLGKRHFTWKEKKQMLCDNLRGEMSSMFTGTHSSLKNSTFVKVMTKFISLNCKEELGALIPSLACAAAKSGDLDALKTIEEVGGKLSCEDYDGRTPLHVASCEGHVQLTEYLLKSGASVYAKDRYGASPLMNAIEFR
;
A
#
# COMPACT_ATOMS: atom_id res chain seq x y z
N MET A 1 15.57 -18.24 -3.06
CA MET A 1 15.59 -17.56 -4.38
C MET A 1 14.53 -18.19 -5.26
N GLY A 2 13.65 -17.37 -5.84
CA GLY A 2 12.61 -17.87 -6.75
C GLY A 2 13.21 -18.29 -8.09
N ARG A 3 12.90 -19.51 -8.54
CA ARG A 3 13.27 -20.05 -9.85
C ARG A 3 12.31 -21.16 -10.22
N LYS A 4 12.00 -21.32 -11.50
CA LYS A 4 11.27 -22.49 -12.01
C LYS A 4 12.23 -23.58 -12.46
N VAL A 5 13.39 -23.21 -13.00
CA VAL A 5 14.41 -24.16 -13.47
C VAL A 5 15.70 -24.00 -12.63
N PRO A 6 16.37 -25.10 -12.24
CA PRO A 6 17.65 -25.04 -11.54
C PRO A 6 18.71 -24.21 -12.30
N ILE A 7 19.57 -23.50 -11.56
CA ILE A 7 20.53 -22.53 -12.13
C ILE A 7 21.63 -23.16 -13.00
N TYR A 8 21.82 -24.47 -12.86
CA TYR A 8 22.81 -25.24 -13.61
C TYR A 8 22.30 -25.72 -14.97
N GLU A 9 20.99 -25.63 -15.24
CA GLU A 9 20.45 -25.99 -16.56
C GLU A 9 20.73 -24.90 -17.59
N LEU A 10 20.97 -25.29 -18.84
CA LEU A 10 21.40 -24.38 -19.92
C LEU A 10 20.40 -23.24 -20.16
N ARG A 11 19.09 -23.51 -20.02
CA ARG A 11 18.01 -22.54 -20.21
C ARG A 11 17.22 -22.42 -18.91
N ASN A 12 17.54 -21.42 -18.09
CA ASN A 12 16.86 -21.17 -16.83
C ASN A 12 16.55 -19.68 -16.63
N ASP A 13 15.51 -19.41 -15.84
CA ASP A 13 15.11 -18.07 -15.39
C ASP A 13 15.86 -17.61 -14.14
N GLY A 14 16.52 -18.55 -13.43
CA GLY A 14 17.21 -18.27 -12.18
C GLY A 14 18.35 -17.26 -12.31
N ARG A 15 19.14 -17.31 -13.40
CA ARG A 15 20.27 -16.40 -13.61
C ARG A 15 19.82 -14.95 -13.81
N SER A 16 18.85 -14.70 -14.69
CA SER A 16 18.33 -13.35 -14.95
C SER A 16 17.58 -12.80 -13.74
N ASN A 17 16.76 -13.63 -13.07
CA ASN A 17 16.05 -13.22 -11.86
C ASN A 17 17.01 -12.84 -10.73
N LEU A 18 18.08 -13.61 -10.50
CA LEU A 18 19.07 -13.29 -9.48
C LEU A 18 19.84 -12.01 -9.80
N LEU A 19 20.35 -11.90 -11.04
CA LEU A 19 21.11 -10.72 -11.44
C LEU A 19 20.27 -9.44 -11.35
N GLY A 20 19.04 -9.47 -11.86
CA GLY A 20 18.14 -8.32 -11.80
C GLY A 20 17.78 -7.92 -10.36
N ALA A 21 17.55 -8.89 -9.47
CA ALA A 21 17.31 -8.62 -8.06
C ALA A 21 18.52 -7.94 -7.37
N LEU A 22 19.74 -8.41 -7.67
CA LEU A 22 20.97 -7.82 -7.12
C LEU A 22 21.23 -6.42 -7.66
N LEU A 23 21.04 -6.20 -8.96
CA LEU A 23 21.18 -4.88 -9.58
C LEU A 23 20.22 -3.89 -8.96
N ILE A 24 18.93 -4.26 -8.82
CA ILE A 24 17.93 -3.39 -8.21
C ILE A 24 18.29 -3.06 -6.76
N ALA A 25 18.62 -4.07 -5.95
CA ALA A 25 18.94 -3.88 -4.53
C ALA A 25 20.24 -3.09 -4.30
N GLY A 26 21.22 -3.23 -5.21
CA GLY A 26 22.50 -2.54 -5.10
C GLY A 26 22.49 -1.09 -5.60
N GLN A 27 21.59 -0.76 -6.54
CA GLN A 27 21.58 0.55 -7.19
C GLN A 27 20.45 1.47 -6.70
N PHE A 28 19.35 0.90 -6.18
CA PHE A 28 18.17 1.67 -5.83
C PHE A 28 17.72 1.42 -4.40
N VAL A 29 17.32 2.51 -3.72
CA VAL A 29 16.81 2.45 -2.35
C VAL A 29 15.29 2.34 -2.38
N ILE A 30 14.78 1.11 -2.52
CA ILE A 30 13.35 0.78 -2.44
C ILE A 30 13.10 0.15 -1.05
N PRO A 31 12.53 0.91 -0.08
CA PRO A 31 12.43 0.48 1.32
C PRO A 31 11.21 -0.43 1.55
N GLU A 32 11.06 -1.46 0.72
CA GLU A 32 9.94 -2.38 0.73
C GLU A 32 10.38 -3.85 0.67
N VAL A 33 9.49 -4.75 1.08
CA VAL A 33 9.62 -6.16 0.73
C VAL A 33 9.07 -6.35 -0.68
N CYS A 34 9.95 -6.67 -1.63
CA CYS A 34 9.60 -6.82 -3.04
C CYS A 34 9.73 -8.26 -3.52
N LEU A 35 9.04 -8.57 -4.62
CA LEU A 35 9.25 -9.77 -5.41
C LEU A 35 9.76 -9.37 -6.80
N TYR A 36 10.96 -9.81 -7.17
CA TYR A 36 11.49 -9.63 -8.51
C TYR A 36 11.34 -10.93 -9.30
N PHE A 37 10.69 -10.88 -10.45
CA PHE A 37 10.52 -12.01 -11.35
C PHE A 37 10.26 -11.55 -12.77
N HIS A 38 10.93 -12.16 -13.74
CA HIS A 38 10.72 -11.92 -15.17
C HIS A 38 10.70 -10.42 -15.52
N HIS A 39 11.82 -9.74 -15.26
CA HIS A 39 12.01 -8.32 -15.58
C HIS A 39 11.08 -7.34 -14.84
N LYS A 40 10.29 -7.79 -13.87
CA LYS A 40 9.37 -6.95 -13.11
C LYS A 40 9.68 -7.02 -11.62
N LEU A 41 9.67 -5.86 -10.97
CA LEU A 41 9.71 -5.74 -9.52
C LEU A 41 8.32 -5.40 -9.02
N TYR A 42 7.79 -6.22 -8.13
CA TYR A 42 6.47 -6.04 -7.54
C TYR A 42 6.57 -5.72 -6.04
N ARG A 43 5.58 -5.01 -5.52
CA ARG A 43 5.35 -4.94 -4.07
C ARG A 43 4.95 -6.33 -3.56
N GLY A 44 5.71 -6.90 -2.63
CA GLY A 44 5.58 -8.31 -2.25
C GLY A 44 4.20 -8.70 -1.73
N ASN A 45 3.57 -7.83 -0.93
CA ASN A 45 2.22 -8.04 -0.39
C ASN A 45 1.08 -7.67 -1.36
N ARG A 46 1.38 -7.51 -2.66
CA ARG A 46 0.39 -7.33 -3.74
C ARG A 46 0.44 -8.43 -4.78
N VAL A 47 1.34 -9.40 -4.62
CA VAL A 47 1.59 -10.46 -5.61
C VAL A 47 0.82 -11.72 -5.26
N THR A 48 0.28 -12.38 -6.28
CA THR A 48 -0.15 -13.78 -6.23
C THR A 48 0.47 -14.58 -7.36
N LYS A 49 0.63 -15.90 -7.17
CA LYS A 49 1.16 -16.79 -8.20
C LYS A 49 0.01 -17.25 -9.11
N VAL A 50 0.08 -16.90 -10.40
CA VAL A 50 -1.00 -17.15 -11.36
C VAL A 50 -0.70 -18.29 -12.33
N ASP A 51 0.58 -18.68 -12.46
CA ASP A 51 0.98 -19.68 -13.45
C ASP A 51 2.08 -20.61 -12.92
N THR A 52 1.93 -21.92 -13.14
CA THR A 52 2.88 -22.96 -12.76
C THR A 52 3.96 -23.24 -13.81
N GLY A 53 3.70 -23.04 -15.11
CA GLY A 53 4.60 -23.37 -16.22
C GLY A 53 5.30 -22.18 -16.90
N SER A 54 4.69 -21.00 -16.95
CA SER A 54 5.20 -19.82 -17.66
C SER A 54 6.28 -19.04 -16.88
N PHE A 55 7.15 -18.31 -17.57
CA PHE A 55 8.04 -17.35 -16.91
C PHE A 55 7.30 -16.11 -16.37
N ASP A 56 6.05 -15.87 -16.77
CA ASP A 56 5.14 -14.91 -16.13
C ASP A 56 4.36 -15.57 -14.97
N ALA A 57 5.09 -16.10 -14.00
CA ALA A 57 4.52 -16.91 -12.92
C ALA A 57 3.69 -16.14 -11.90
N PHE A 58 3.94 -14.84 -11.77
CA PHE A 58 3.42 -13.98 -10.72
C PHE A 58 2.72 -12.76 -11.32
N SER A 59 1.65 -12.33 -10.65
CA SER A 59 0.89 -11.14 -11.03
C SER A 59 0.62 -10.28 -9.80
N SER A 60 0.59 -8.97 -10.00
CA SER A 60 0.12 -7.98 -9.03
C SER A 60 -1.17 -7.35 -9.59
N PRO A 61 -2.35 -7.94 -9.33
CA PRO A 61 -3.56 -7.65 -10.10
C PRO A 61 -4.17 -6.26 -9.81
N ASN A 62 -3.94 -5.73 -8.60
CA ASN A 62 -4.53 -4.48 -8.13
C ASN A 62 -3.48 -3.35 -7.92
N LEU A 63 -2.21 -3.60 -8.25
CA LEU A 63 -1.14 -2.58 -8.20
C LEU A 63 -0.14 -2.84 -9.35
N PRO A 64 0.24 -1.85 -10.16
CA PRO A 64 1.27 -2.04 -11.17
C PRO A 64 2.64 -2.43 -10.54
N PRO A 65 3.56 -3.02 -11.33
CA PRO A 65 4.93 -3.25 -10.89
C PRO A 65 5.59 -1.96 -10.40
N LEU A 66 6.37 -2.04 -9.32
CA LEU A 66 7.23 -0.95 -8.83
C LEU A 66 8.33 -0.59 -9.81
N ALA A 67 8.83 -1.57 -10.58
CA ALA A 67 9.82 -1.34 -11.61
C ALA A 67 9.70 -2.33 -12.77
N ASN A 68 10.09 -1.88 -13.96
CA ASN A 68 10.32 -2.73 -15.12
C ASN A 68 11.81 -2.64 -15.49
N ALA A 69 12.46 -3.80 -15.60
CA ALA A 69 13.89 -3.99 -15.85
C ALA A 69 14.08 -4.69 -17.20
N GLU A 70 13.72 -3.98 -18.27
CA GLU A 70 13.90 -4.41 -19.66
C GLU A 70 15.30 -3.99 -20.14
N VAL A 71 15.39 -3.11 -21.15
CA VAL A 71 16.67 -2.52 -21.58
C VAL A 71 17.20 -1.56 -20.51
N ASP A 72 16.32 -0.70 -20.00
CA ASP A 72 16.59 0.21 -18.88
C ASP A 72 15.76 -0.20 -17.66
N ILE A 73 16.27 0.08 -16.47
CA ILE A 73 15.52 -0.09 -15.21
C ILE A 73 14.71 1.18 -14.96
N LYS A 74 13.38 1.07 -15.10
CA LYS A 74 12.42 2.15 -14.86
C LYS A 74 11.66 1.88 -13.59
N ILE A 75 11.81 2.74 -12.59
CA ILE A 75 11.12 2.66 -11.29
C ILE A 75 9.98 3.68 -11.27
N ASP A 76 8.79 3.22 -10.86
CA ASP A 76 7.68 4.12 -10.54
C ASP A 76 7.80 4.59 -9.08
N TRP A 77 8.59 5.64 -8.86
CA TRP A 77 8.76 6.25 -7.55
C TRP A 77 7.47 6.81 -6.95
N GLY A 78 6.44 7.04 -7.79
CA GLY A 78 5.16 7.58 -7.39
C GLY A 78 4.28 6.58 -6.63
N ILE A 79 4.57 5.28 -6.74
CA ILE A 79 3.85 4.20 -6.04
C ILE A 79 4.71 3.49 -4.98
N VAL A 80 6.03 3.72 -4.97
CA VAL A 80 6.93 3.20 -3.93
C VAL A 80 6.50 3.71 -2.56
N TRP A 81 6.23 2.77 -1.66
CA TRP A 81 5.83 3.03 -0.28
C TRP A 81 7.05 3.46 0.52
N ARG A 82 6.98 4.64 1.11
CA ARG A 82 8.05 5.21 1.92
C ARG A 82 7.60 5.31 3.38
N ALA A 83 8.52 5.04 4.29
CA ALA A 83 8.24 5.18 5.70
C ALA A 83 8.06 6.67 6.05
N THR A 84 6.91 7.00 6.59
CA THR A 84 6.55 8.34 7.11
C THR A 84 6.92 8.50 8.58
N THR A 85 7.79 7.64 9.10
CA THR A 85 8.12 7.55 10.53
C THR A 85 9.62 7.55 10.76
N THR A 86 10.03 8.18 11.86
CA THR A 86 11.41 8.18 12.38
C THR A 86 11.69 7.00 13.31
N LYS A 87 10.72 6.10 13.51
CA LYS A 87 10.89 4.90 14.33
C LYS A 87 11.97 3.99 13.76
N LYS A 88 12.79 3.40 14.64
CA LYS A 88 13.80 2.40 14.26
C LYS A 88 13.14 1.17 13.66
N PHE A 89 13.87 0.51 12.75
CA PHE A 89 13.49 -0.79 12.21
C PHE A 89 13.24 -1.80 13.33
N ASN A 90 12.13 -2.52 13.25
CA ASN A 90 11.74 -3.53 14.22
C ASN A 90 11.20 -4.77 13.52
N VAL A 91 11.62 -5.95 13.99
CA VAL A 91 11.14 -7.25 13.51
C VAL A 91 10.02 -7.73 14.43
N HIS A 92 8.88 -8.10 13.85
CA HIS A 92 7.76 -8.67 14.60
C HIS A 92 7.79 -10.19 14.50
N THR A 93 8.15 -10.86 15.60
CA THR A 93 8.21 -12.33 15.70
C THR A 93 6.92 -12.94 16.24
N ASP A 94 6.15 -12.16 17.01
CA ASP A 94 4.89 -12.59 17.61
C ASP A 94 3.75 -12.51 16.58
N MET A 95 3.68 -13.52 15.72
CA MET A 95 2.65 -13.70 14.70
C MET A 95 1.62 -14.73 15.18
N ASN A 96 0.33 -14.42 15.04
CA ASN A 96 -0.73 -15.34 15.45
C ASN A 96 -0.83 -16.52 14.49
N ARG A 97 -0.78 -17.75 15.02
CA ARG A 97 -0.83 -19.00 14.24
C ARG A 97 -2.24 -19.56 14.10
N ASN A 98 -3.19 -19.07 14.89
CA ASN A 98 -4.59 -19.47 14.88
C ASN A 98 -5.37 -18.67 13.84
N VAL A 99 -4.84 -18.62 12.61
CA VAL A 99 -5.48 -17.97 11.47
C VAL A 99 -5.69 -18.94 10.32
N GLY A 100 -6.79 -18.78 9.59
CA GLY A 100 -7.15 -19.66 8.48
C GLY A 100 -7.60 -18.92 7.23
N LEU A 101 -7.69 -19.64 6.12
CA LEU A 101 -8.31 -19.16 4.89
C LEU A 101 -9.46 -20.11 4.55
N LEU A 102 -10.66 -19.55 4.43
CA LEU A 102 -11.88 -20.26 4.08
C LEU A 102 -12.40 -19.74 2.76
N ARG A 103 -12.36 -20.58 1.72
CA ARG A 103 -12.93 -20.27 0.42
C ARG A 103 -14.37 -20.74 0.35
N LEU A 104 -15.31 -19.83 0.07
CA LEU A 104 -16.69 -20.23 -0.20
C LEU A 104 -16.78 -20.94 -1.56
N PHE A 105 -17.56 -22.01 -1.60
CA PHE A 105 -17.88 -22.73 -2.84
C PHE A 105 -19.36 -23.12 -2.84
N PRO A 106 -19.98 -23.32 -4.01
CA PRO A 106 -21.38 -23.73 -4.08
C PRO A 106 -21.60 -25.04 -3.31
N GLY A 107 -22.55 -25.05 -2.37
CA GLY A 107 -22.86 -26.23 -1.55
C GLY A 107 -22.11 -26.32 -0.21
N ILE A 108 -21.26 -25.36 0.14
CA ILE A 108 -20.67 -25.31 1.49
C ILE A 108 -21.77 -25.27 2.57
N THR A 109 -21.63 -26.09 3.60
CA THR A 109 -22.65 -26.26 4.65
C THR A 109 -22.35 -25.37 5.85
N ALA A 110 -23.39 -24.94 6.58
CA ALA A 110 -23.21 -24.22 7.85
C ALA A 110 -22.42 -25.04 8.87
N THR A 111 -22.61 -26.35 8.91
CA THR A 111 -21.83 -27.26 9.76
C THR A 111 -20.33 -27.22 9.44
N THR A 112 -19.95 -27.18 8.16
CA THR A 112 -18.54 -27.06 7.75
C THR A 112 -17.96 -25.71 8.19
N VAL A 113 -18.69 -24.61 7.97
CA VAL A 113 -18.26 -23.27 8.40
C VAL A 113 -18.12 -23.20 9.92
N ARG A 114 -19.10 -23.73 10.66
CA ARG A 114 -19.05 -23.83 12.12
C ARG A 114 -17.82 -24.59 12.62
N ALA A 115 -17.54 -25.74 12.01
CA ALA A 115 -16.40 -26.58 12.37
C ALA A 115 -15.07 -25.85 12.11
N PHE A 116 -14.97 -25.14 10.97
CA PHE A 116 -13.78 -24.36 10.62
C PHE A 116 -13.52 -23.19 11.58
N LEU A 117 -14.59 -22.60 12.12
CA LEU A 117 -14.56 -21.46 13.04
C LEU A 117 -14.54 -21.86 14.53
N GLN A 118 -14.33 -23.14 14.84
CA GLN A 118 -14.17 -23.58 16.23
C GLN A 118 -12.83 -23.14 16.82
N HIS A 119 -12.79 -23.04 18.15
CA HIS A 119 -11.54 -22.89 18.89
C HIS A 119 -10.52 -23.97 18.44
N PRO A 120 -9.23 -23.63 18.21
CA PRO A 120 -8.54 -22.40 18.62
C PRO A 120 -8.56 -21.24 17.60
N MET A 121 -9.37 -21.29 16.54
CA MET A 121 -9.37 -20.26 15.49
C MET A 121 -9.67 -18.85 16.05
N GLU A 122 -8.80 -17.89 15.78
CA GLU A 122 -8.94 -16.49 16.23
C GLU A 122 -9.21 -15.52 15.06
N GLY A 123 -8.92 -15.92 13.83
CA GLY A 123 -9.36 -15.16 12.67
C GLY A 123 -9.23 -15.91 11.36
N ILE A 124 -10.07 -15.54 10.38
CA ILE A 124 -10.00 -16.11 9.05
C ILE A 124 -10.01 -15.04 7.96
N VAL A 125 -9.39 -15.37 6.83
CA VAL A 125 -9.69 -14.75 5.54
C VAL A 125 -10.82 -15.54 4.90
N LEU A 126 -11.95 -14.90 4.65
CA LEU A 126 -13.09 -15.47 3.96
C LEU A 126 -13.03 -15.05 2.49
N GLU A 127 -12.79 -15.99 1.57
CA GLU A 127 -12.85 -15.70 0.13
C GLU A 127 -14.28 -15.84 -0.38
N THR A 128 -14.89 -14.73 -0.77
CA THR A 128 -16.29 -14.63 -1.25
C THR A 128 -16.38 -14.32 -2.74
N TYR A 129 -17.58 -14.37 -3.32
CA TYR A 129 -17.76 -14.22 -4.76
C TYR A 129 -17.80 -12.75 -5.20
N GLY A 130 -17.31 -12.47 -6.41
CA GLY A 130 -17.50 -11.18 -7.08
C GLY A 130 -16.97 -10.00 -6.26
N CYS A 131 -17.81 -9.01 -6.00
CA CYS A 131 -17.47 -7.82 -5.22
C CYS A 131 -17.55 -8.01 -3.69
N GLY A 132 -17.53 -9.26 -3.20
CA GLY A 132 -17.51 -9.56 -1.78
C GLY A 132 -18.75 -10.26 -1.22
N ASN A 133 -19.48 -11.02 -2.04
CA ASN A 133 -20.82 -11.50 -1.71
C ASN A 133 -20.80 -12.92 -1.13
N ALA A 134 -21.53 -13.12 -0.03
CA ALA A 134 -21.93 -14.45 0.43
C ALA A 134 -23.24 -14.89 -0.25
N PRO A 135 -23.57 -16.19 -0.26
CA PRO A 135 -24.83 -16.67 -0.82
C PRO A 135 -26.05 -16.05 -0.13
N ASN A 136 -26.85 -15.27 -0.87
CA ASN A 136 -27.97 -14.47 -0.34
C ASN A 136 -29.12 -15.30 0.24
N ASN A 137 -29.25 -16.57 -0.17
CA ASN A 137 -30.32 -17.47 0.27
C ASN A 137 -29.84 -18.45 1.37
N ARG A 138 -28.88 -18.05 2.20
CA ARG A 138 -28.28 -18.89 3.24
C ARG A 138 -28.16 -18.16 4.58
N PRO A 139 -29.28 -17.85 5.25
CA PRO A 139 -29.26 -17.20 6.56
C PRO A 139 -28.54 -18.04 7.62
N ASP A 140 -28.53 -19.37 7.44
CA ASP A 140 -27.76 -20.31 8.26
C ASP A 140 -26.25 -20.04 8.21
N LEU A 141 -25.70 -19.65 7.04
CA LEU A 141 -24.28 -19.28 6.93
C LEU A 141 -23.98 -17.94 7.59
N LEU A 142 -24.83 -16.94 7.37
CA LEU A 142 -24.66 -15.62 7.98
C LEU A 142 -24.71 -15.70 9.51
N GLU A 143 -25.57 -16.56 10.04
CA GLU A 143 -25.69 -16.81 11.47
C GLU A 143 -24.42 -17.44 12.06
N GLU A 144 -23.82 -18.45 11.41
CA GLU A 144 -22.55 -19.03 11.87
C GLU A 144 -21.39 -18.01 11.85
N LEU A 145 -21.37 -17.11 10.86
CA LEU A 145 -20.41 -16.01 10.80
C LEU A 145 -20.64 -15.00 11.93
N ARG A 146 -21.91 -14.61 12.20
CA ARG A 146 -22.29 -13.72 13.30
C ARG A 146 -21.86 -14.30 14.65
N GLN A 147 -22.17 -15.57 14.90
CA GLN A 147 -21.78 -16.21 16.16
C GLN A 147 -20.26 -16.27 16.32
N ALA A 148 -19.50 -16.46 15.24
CA ALA A 148 -18.04 -16.43 15.29
C ALA A 148 -17.50 -15.03 15.60
N THR A 149 -18.04 -13.97 14.99
CA THR A 149 -17.62 -12.59 15.28
C THR A 149 -17.96 -12.16 16.71
N GLU A 150 -19.08 -12.65 17.26
CA GLU A 150 -19.46 -12.47 18.68
C GLU A 150 -18.49 -13.18 19.64
N ARG A 151 -17.90 -14.31 19.23
CA ARG A 151 -16.82 -15.00 19.95
C ARG A 151 -15.44 -14.34 19.74
N ASN A 152 -15.37 -13.17 19.11
CA ASN A 152 -14.15 -12.45 18.73
C ASN A 152 -13.27 -13.17 17.70
N VAL A 153 -13.83 -14.08 16.89
CA VAL A 153 -13.14 -14.56 15.69
C VAL A 153 -13.20 -13.46 14.63
N VAL A 154 -12.04 -12.96 14.22
CA VAL A 154 -11.96 -11.87 13.24
C VAL A 154 -12.08 -12.42 11.82
N ILE A 155 -13.07 -11.96 11.06
CA ILE A 155 -13.33 -12.43 9.70
C ILE A 155 -13.04 -11.29 8.73
N LEU A 156 -12.06 -11.51 7.83
CA LEU A 156 -11.64 -10.56 6.81
C LEU A 156 -12.08 -11.07 5.44
N ASN A 157 -12.95 -10.33 4.76
CA ASN A 157 -13.53 -10.70 3.47
C ASN A 157 -12.61 -10.30 2.31
N CYS A 158 -12.16 -11.29 1.54
CA CYS A 158 -11.46 -11.09 0.27
C CYS A 158 -12.33 -11.61 -0.88
N THR A 159 -12.18 -11.03 -2.06
CA THR A 159 -12.80 -11.60 -3.26
C THR A 159 -12.01 -12.80 -3.77
N GLN A 160 -12.70 -13.80 -4.30
CA GLN A 160 -12.12 -14.90 -5.08
C GLN A 160 -11.61 -14.46 -6.46
N CYS A 161 -12.06 -13.30 -6.94
CA CYS A 161 -11.64 -12.76 -8.22
C CYS A 161 -10.17 -12.35 -8.17
N LEU A 162 -9.42 -12.65 -9.24
CA LEU A 162 -8.01 -12.27 -9.33
C LEU A 162 -7.81 -10.75 -9.22
N ARG A 163 -8.72 -9.97 -9.83
CA ARG A 163 -8.68 -8.50 -9.83
C ARG A 163 -10.00 -7.95 -9.28
N GLY A 164 -9.92 -6.85 -8.54
CA GLY A 164 -11.07 -6.17 -7.97
C GLY A 164 -10.93 -5.89 -6.48
N SER A 165 -11.99 -5.35 -5.90
CA SER A 165 -12.10 -5.00 -4.48
C SER A 165 -13.42 -5.51 -3.93
N VAL A 166 -13.42 -5.87 -2.65
CA VAL A 166 -14.65 -6.02 -1.86
C VAL A 166 -15.25 -4.63 -1.64
N ALA A 167 -16.48 -4.42 -2.09
CA ALA A 167 -17.17 -3.13 -2.01
C ALA A 167 -18.47 -3.28 -1.20
N PRO A 168 -18.73 -2.39 -0.22
CA PRO A 168 -19.93 -2.47 0.63
C PRO A 168 -21.22 -2.02 -0.08
N THR A 169 -21.16 -1.66 -1.37
CA THR A 169 -22.25 -1.03 -2.11
C THR A 169 -23.36 -1.98 -2.58
N TYR A 170 -23.13 -3.29 -2.62
CA TYR A 170 -24.15 -4.26 -3.01
C TYR A 170 -24.89 -4.79 -1.77
N ALA A 171 -26.21 -5.03 -1.89
CA ALA A 171 -27.09 -5.49 -0.80
C ALA A 171 -26.50 -6.68 -0.02
N THR A 172 -25.83 -7.58 -0.73
CA THR A 172 -25.24 -8.82 -0.22
C THR A 172 -23.89 -8.63 0.48
N GLY A 173 -23.17 -7.55 0.14
CA GLY A 173 -21.97 -7.11 0.86
C GLY A 173 -22.33 -6.39 2.16
N GLN A 174 -23.52 -5.76 2.22
CA GLN A 174 -24.03 -5.17 3.46
C GLN A 174 -24.34 -6.26 4.49
N ASP A 175 -24.94 -7.38 4.08
CA ASP A 175 -25.26 -8.50 4.98
C ASP A 175 -24.03 -9.01 5.75
N LEU A 176 -22.90 -9.20 5.06
CA LEU A 176 -21.64 -9.60 5.69
C LEU A 176 -21.11 -8.54 6.66
N THR A 177 -21.23 -7.26 6.28
CA THR A 177 -20.81 -6.14 7.14
C THR A 177 -21.68 -6.09 8.41
N HIS A 178 -22.99 -6.34 8.29
CA HIS A 178 -23.93 -6.37 9.41
C HIS A 178 -23.64 -7.48 10.42
N VAL A 179 -23.13 -8.63 9.97
CA VAL A 179 -22.70 -9.72 10.87
C VAL A 179 -21.26 -9.56 11.39
N GLY A 180 -20.64 -8.40 11.16
CA GLY A 180 -19.33 -8.05 11.73
C GLY A 180 -18.12 -8.50 10.93
N VAL A 181 -18.31 -8.90 9.67
CA VAL A 181 -17.21 -9.22 8.74
C VAL A 181 -16.57 -7.93 8.23
N ILE A 182 -15.24 -7.89 8.20
CA ILE A 182 -14.45 -6.72 7.79
C ILE A 182 -14.14 -6.83 6.29
N SER A 183 -14.29 -5.74 5.54
CA SER A 183 -13.84 -5.71 4.14
C SER A 183 -12.31 -5.75 4.06
N GLY A 184 -11.78 -6.66 3.25
CA GLY A 184 -10.37 -6.72 2.89
C GLY A 184 -9.99 -5.78 1.74
N GLY A 185 -10.93 -4.99 1.21
CA GLY A 185 -10.69 -4.12 0.06
C GLY A 185 -10.18 -4.91 -1.14
N ASP A 186 -9.05 -4.48 -1.69
CA ASP A 186 -8.39 -5.08 -2.86
C ASP A 186 -7.12 -5.89 -2.49
N MET A 187 -7.00 -6.32 -1.22
CA MET A 187 -5.92 -7.21 -0.78
C MET A 187 -5.98 -8.57 -1.49
N THR A 188 -4.80 -9.14 -1.74
CA THR A 188 -4.71 -10.56 -2.08
C THR A 188 -4.98 -11.42 -0.83
N PRO A 189 -5.45 -12.67 -0.97
CA PRO A 189 -5.67 -13.56 0.18
C PRO A 189 -4.39 -13.79 1.02
N GLU A 190 -3.22 -13.83 0.38
CA GLU A 190 -1.93 -13.99 1.06
C GLU A 190 -1.60 -12.78 1.94
N ALA A 191 -1.81 -11.56 1.41
CA ALA A 191 -1.60 -10.33 2.15
C ALA A 191 -2.59 -10.18 3.31
N ALA A 192 -3.86 -10.51 3.06
CA ALA A 192 -4.91 -10.52 4.07
C ALA A 192 -4.59 -11.48 5.22
N LEU A 193 -4.12 -12.70 4.91
CA LEU A 193 -3.77 -13.71 5.90
C LEU A 193 -2.54 -13.30 6.72
N ALA A 194 -1.51 -12.75 6.06
CA ALA A 194 -0.32 -12.24 6.73
C ALA A 194 -0.65 -11.05 7.65
N LYS A 195 -1.49 -10.12 7.18
CA LYS A 195 -1.97 -8.97 7.95
C LYS A 195 -2.80 -9.42 9.16
N LEU A 196 -3.68 -10.39 8.97
CA LEU A 196 -4.49 -10.95 10.05
C LEU A 196 -3.62 -11.59 11.14
N SER A 197 -2.66 -12.44 10.75
CA SER A 197 -1.67 -13.03 11.66
C SER A 197 -0.87 -11.95 12.42
N TYR A 198 -0.42 -10.92 11.71
CA TYR A 198 0.33 -9.80 12.27
C TYR A 198 -0.47 -8.99 13.29
N VAL A 199 -1.71 -8.61 12.96
CA VAL A 199 -2.55 -7.78 13.82
C VAL A 199 -3.00 -8.56 15.06
N LEU A 200 -3.45 -9.80 14.89
CA LEU A 200 -3.90 -10.63 16.00
C LEU A 200 -2.77 -10.97 16.97
N GLY A 201 -1.53 -11.06 16.50
CA GLY A 201 -0.33 -11.28 17.33
C GLY A 201 -0.03 -10.13 18.30
N LYS A 202 -0.62 -8.94 18.10
CA LYS A 202 -0.37 -7.79 18.98
C LYS A 202 -1.25 -7.82 20.24
N ARG A 203 -0.72 -8.39 21.32
CA ARG A 203 -1.46 -8.62 22.58
C ARG A 203 -1.86 -7.35 23.35
N HIS A 204 -1.18 -6.23 23.10
CA HIS A 204 -1.41 -4.96 23.83
C HIS A 204 -2.51 -4.08 23.22
N PHE A 205 -3.04 -4.44 22.05
CA PHE A 205 -4.12 -3.68 21.41
C PHE A 205 -5.48 -4.29 21.76
N THR A 206 -6.46 -3.41 21.94
CA THR A 206 -7.87 -3.76 22.08
C THR A 206 -8.42 -4.34 20.78
N TRP A 207 -9.53 -5.08 20.87
CA TRP A 207 -10.21 -5.61 19.68
C TRP A 207 -10.66 -4.50 18.72
N LYS A 208 -11.07 -3.34 19.23
CA LYS A 208 -11.45 -2.19 18.41
C LYS A 208 -10.26 -1.67 17.60
N GLU A 209 -9.10 -1.49 18.22
CA GLU A 209 -7.89 -1.05 17.54
C GLU A 209 -7.41 -2.09 16.52
N LYS A 210 -7.45 -3.38 16.86
CA LYS A 210 -7.12 -4.45 15.91
C LYS A 210 -8.03 -4.43 14.67
N LYS A 211 -9.34 -4.25 14.86
CA LYS A 211 -10.28 -4.11 13.74
C LYS A 211 -9.95 -2.88 12.87
N GLN A 212 -9.63 -1.75 13.49
CA GLN A 212 -9.19 -0.56 12.76
C GLN A 212 -7.91 -0.81 11.95
N MET A 213 -6.89 -1.43 12.55
CA MET A 213 -5.64 -1.78 11.87
C MET A 213 -5.86 -2.69 10.65
N LEU A 214 -6.89 -3.55 10.68
CA LEU A 214 -7.24 -4.40 9.54
C LEU A 214 -7.88 -3.60 8.40
N CYS A 215 -8.62 -2.53 8.71
CA CYS A 215 -9.19 -1.60 7.74
C CYS A 215 -8.14 -0.61 7.17
N ASP A 216 -7.07 -0.32 7.92
CA ASP A 216 -6.06 0.67 7.52
C ASP A 216 -5.03 0.09 6.56
N ASN A 217 -4.56 0.86 5.59
CA ASN A 217 -3.43 0.46 4.75
C ASN A 217 -2.11 0.50 5.53
N LEU A 218 -1.60 -0.64 5.99
CA LEU A 218 -0.45 -0.66 6.90
C LEU A 218 0.89 -0.63 6.17
N ARG A 219 0.98 -1.29 5.01
CA ARG A 219 2.24 -1.58 4.28
C ARG A 219 2.04 -1.54 2.76
N GLY A 220 1.04 -0.81 2.27
CA GLY A 220 0.74 -0.72 0.84
C GLY A 220 0.00 -1.94 0.27
N GLU A 221 -0.48 -2.85 1.12
CA GLU A 221 -1.17 -4.10 0.74
C GLU A 221 -2.59 -3.89 0.22
N MET A 222 -3.18 -2.74 0.52
CA MET A 222 -4.52 -2.35 0.10
C MET A 222 -4.53 -0.91 -0.41
N SER A 223 -5.53 -0.57 -1.20
CA SER A 223 -5.77 0.79 -1.67
C SER A 223 -6.67 1.51 -0.68
N SER A 224 -6.26 2.68 -0.19
CA SER A 224 -7.10 3.49 0.69
C SER A 224 -8.32 3.99 -0.08
N MET A 225 -9.52 3.70 0.40
CA MET A 225 -10.74 4.37 -0.06
C MET A 225 -10.58 5.86 0.25
N PHE A 226 -10.59 6.73 -0.77
CA PHE A 226 -10.63 8.18 -0.56
C PHE A 226 -11.96 8.52 0.12
N THR A 227 -11.99 8.53 1.46
CA THR A 227 -13.02 9.23 2.21
C THR A 227 -12.62 10.69 2.22
N GLY A 228 -13.17 11.47 1.29
CA GLY A 228 -12.92 12.90 1.21
C GLY A 228 -13.21 13.60 2.53
N THR A 229 -12.18 13.96 3.28
CA THR A 229 -12.30 14.82 4.45
C THR A 229 -12.26 16.27 3.99
N HIS A 230 -13.42 16.92 4.00
CA HIS A 230 -13.56 18.37 3.88
C HIS A 230 -12.80 19.07 5.02
N SER A 231 -11.61 19.61 4.76
CA SER A 231 -11.00 20.64 5.60
C SER A 231 -11.41 22.03 5.10
N SER A 232 -11.97 22.83 6.00
CA SER A 232 -12.49 24.18 5.74
C SER A 232 -11.34 25.19 5.63
N LEU A 233 -11.09 25.67 4.42
CA LEU A 233 -10.05 26.65 4.10
C LEU A 233 -10.63 28.08 4.12
N LYS A 234 -10.39 28.83 5.19
CA LYS A 234 -10.61 30.29 5.19
C LYS A 234 -9.29 31.02 5.45
N ASN A 235 -8.90 31.84 4.47
CA ASN A 235 -7.89 32.89 4.50
C ASN A 235 -6.42 32.47 4.40
N SER A 236 -6.00 31.98 3.23
CA SER A 236 -4.61 32.13 2.79
C SER A 236 -4.55 32.90 1.47
N THR A 237 -3.57 33.79 1.33
CA THR A 237 -3.21 34.50 0.08
C THR A 237 -3.01 33.50 -1.08
N PHE A 238 -2.62 32.28 -0.74
CA PHE A 238 -2.54 31.12 -1.62
C PHE A 238 -3.90 30.69 -2.20
N VAL A 239 -5.00 30.76 -1.44
CA VAL A 239 -6.36 30.46 -1.93
C VAL A 239 -6.77 31.44 -3.01
N LYS A 240 -6.37 32.73 -2.92
CA LYS A 240 -6.62 33.70 -4.00
C LYS A 240 -5.85 33.37 -5.27
N VAL A 241 -4.63 32.85 -5.13
CA VAL A 241 -3.82 32.37 -6.26
C VAL A 241 -4.48 31.12 -6.85
N MET A 242 -4.86 30.14 -6.03
CA MET A 242 -5.52 28.90 -6.44
C MET A 242 -6.90 29.13 -7.08
N THR A 243 -7.74 30.03 -6.57
CA THR A 243 -9.04 30.37 -7.20
C THR A 243 -8.84 30.95 -8.61
N LYS A 244 -7.77 31.73 -8.81
CA LYS A 244 -7.40 32.29 -10.11
C LYS A 244 -6.79 31.24 -11.06
N PHE A 245 -6.20 30.18 -10.52
CA PHE A 245 -5.65 29.04 -11.27
C PHE A 245 -6.71 27.98 -11.61
N ILE A 246 -7.64 27.67 -10.70
CA ILE A 246 -8.75 26.74 -10.91
C ILE A 246 -9.69 27.26 -12.02
N SER A 247 -9.84 28.58 -12.16
CA SER A 247 -10.58 29.17 -13.29
C SER A 247 -9.96 28.95 -14.68
N LEU A 248 -8.74 28.41 -14.78
CA LEU A 248 -8.03 28.18 -16.05
C LEU A 248 -8.01 26.71 -16.52
N ASN A 249 -8.57 25.79 -15.71
CA ASN A 249 -8.77 24.36 -15.95
C ASN A 249 -8.06 23.67 -17.14
N CYS A 250 -6.95 22.98 -16.84
CA CYS A 250 -6.63 21.65 -17.37
C CYS A 250 -5.91 20.87 -16.25
N LYS A 251 -6.46 19.72 -15.80
CA LYS A 251 -5.86 18.92 -14.70
C LYS A 251 -4.42 18.47 -15.00
N GLU A 252 -4.06 18.33 -16.27
CA GLU A 252 -2.71 17.98 -16.71
C GLU A 252 -1.69 19.10 -16.46
N GLU A 253 -2.09 20.37 -16.59
CA GLU A 253 -1.20 21.52 -16.40
C GLU A 253 -0.89 21.79 -14.92
N LEU A 254 -1.84 21.49 -14.02
CA LEU A 254 -1.63 21.61 -12.57
C LEU A 254 -0.56 20.64 -12.07
N GLY A 255 -0.51 19.42 -12.64
CA GLY A 255 0.52 18.43 -12.37
C GLY A 255 1.94 18.95 -12.63
N ALA A 256 2.12 19.72 -13.70
CA ALA A 256 3.40 20.29 -14.08
C ALA A 256 3.87 21.44 -13.16
N LEU A 257 2.94 22.12 -12.48
CA LEU A 257 3.26 23.27 -11.61
C LEU A 257 3.54 22.86 -10.16
N ILE A 258 3.04 21.71 -9.71
CA ILE A 258 3.25 21.21 -8.33
C ILE A 258 4.73 21.15 -7.93
N PRO A 259 5.67 20.62 -8.75
CA PRO A 259 7.08 20.59 -8.38
C PRO A 259 7.67 21.97 -8.10
N SER A 260 7.42 22.92 -9.00
CA SER A 260 7.91 24.30 -8.87
C SER A 260 7.29 25.01 -7.67
N LEU A 261 6.00 24.81 -7.42
CA LEU A 261 5.29 25.44 -6.31
C LEU A 261 5.73 24.87 -4.95
N ALA A 262 5.89 23.54 -4.86
CA ALA A 262 6.35 22.89 -3.64
C ALA A 262 7.81 23.25 -3.33
N CYS A 263 8.68 23.36 -4.34
CA CYS A 263 10.05 23.83 -4.15
C CYS A 263 10.10 25.32 -3.73
N ALA A 264 9.25 26.17 -4.30
CA ALA A 264 9.17 27.57 -3.90
C ALA A 264 8.68 27.73 -2.45
N ALA A 265 7.65 26.98 -2.05
CA ALA A 265 7.16 26.95 -0.67
C ALA A 265 8.24 26.43 0.31
N ALA A 266 8.97 25.39 -0.09
CA ALA A 266 10.10 24.88 0.69
C ALA A 266 11.22 25.91 0.83
N LYS A 267 11.51 26.70 -0.21
CA LYS A 267 12.50 27.79 -0.17
C LYS A 267 12.09 28.87 0.82
N SER A 268 10.82 29.28 0.80
CA SER A 268 10.31 30.33 1.69
C SER A 268 10.01 29.87 3.12
N GLY A 269 10.16 28.58 3.43
CA GLY A 269 9.81 28.04 4.74
C GLY A 269 8.29 27.93 4.98
N ASP A 270 7.47 27.98 3.93
CA ASP A 270 6.00 28.03 4.04
C ASP A 270 5.41 26.63 4.19
N LEU A 271 5.33 26.19 5.45
CA LEU A 271 4.78 24.89 5.83
C LEU A 271 3.29 24.76 5.49
N ASP A 272 2.51 25.83 5.59
CA ASP A 272 1.07 25.78 5.38
C ASP A 272 0.72 25.68 3.89
N ALA A 273 1.53 26.30 3.02
CA ALA A 273 1.44 26.07 1.58
C ALA A 273 1.72 24.60 1.21
N LEU A 274 2.73 23.94 1.81
CA LEU A 274 3.00 22.52 1.55
C LEU A 274 1.87 21.60 2.01
N LYS A 275 1.30 21.84 3.20
CA LYS A 275 0.11 21.10 3.67
C LYS A 275 -1.05 21.24 2.69
N THR A 276 -1.29 22.46 2.21
CA THR A 276 -2.38 22.71 1.26
C THR A 276 -2.14 22.02 -0.09
N ILE A 277 -0.90 22.00 -0.58
CA ILE A 277 -0.54 21.25 -1.80
C ILE A 277 -0.85 19.76 -1.62
N GLU A 278 -0.51 19.18 -0.47
CA GLU A 278 -0.81 17.78 -0.15
C GLU A 278 -2.32 17.50 -0.04
N GLU A 279 -3.08 18.39 0.60
CA GLU A 279 -4.55 18.29 0.72
C GLU A 279 -5.26 18.31 -0.64
N VAL A 280 -4.73 19.06 -1.61
CA VAL A 280 -5.26 19.12 -2.99
C VAL A 280 -4.79 17.93 -3.85
N GLY A 281 -4.05 16.98 -3.25
CA GLY A 281 -3.57 15.77 -3.89
C GLY A 281 -2.21 15.91 -4.58
N GLY A 282 -1.49 17.00 -4.32
CA GLY A 282 -0.14 17.22 -4.81
C GLY A 282 0.88 16.37 -4.06
N LYS A 283 1.70 15.61 -4.79
CA LYS A 283 2.77 14.81 -4.19
C LYS A 283 3.94 15.70 -3.79
N LEU A 284 4.30 15.74 -2.51
CA LEU A 284 5.45 16.49 -2.00
C LEU A 284 6.82 15.84 -2.27
N SER A 285 6.81 14.67 -2.91
CA SER A 285 8.00 13.96 -3.42
C SER A 285 8.31 14.28 -4.89
N CYS A 286 7.70 15.32 -5.45
CA CYS A 286 7.94 15.78 -6.81
C CYS A 286 9.36 16.31 -7.02
N GLU A 287 9.84 16.24 -8.25
CA GLU A 287 11.17 16.71 -8.68
C GLU A 287 11.01 17.91 -9.64
N ASP A 288 11.81 18.96 -9.43
CA ASP A 288 11.92 20.10 -10.35
C ASP A 288 12.73 19.71 -11.60
N TYR A 289 12.94 20.67 -12.51
CA TYR A 289 13.72 20.46 -13.74
C TYR A 289 15.19 20.05 -13.50
N ASP A 290 15.71 20.28 -12.29
CA ASP A 290 17.04 19.89 -11.87
C ASP A 290 17.04 18.56 -11.09
N GLY A 291 15.90 17.87 -10.97
CA GLY A 291 15.77 16.66 -10.15
C GLY A 291 15.70 16.94 -8.65
N ARG A 292 15.58 18.21 -8.24
CA ARG A 292 15.50 18.59 -6.82
C ARG A 292 14.07 18.43 -6.33
N THR A 293 13.94 17.83 -5.16
CA THR A 293 12.68 17.73 -4.43
C THR A 293 12.52 18.90 -3.45
N PRO A 294 11.30 19.20 -2.96
CA PRO A 294 11.10 20.16 -1.87
C PRO A 294 12.00 19.89 -0.66
N LEU A 295 12.35 18.62 -0.41
CA LEU A 295 13.25 18.24 0.68
C LEU A 295 14.70 18.70 0.44
N HIS A 296 15.19 18.70 -0.82
CA HIS A 296 16.51 19.26 -1.14
C HIS A 296 16.57 20.75 -0.77
N VAL A 297 15.53 21.49 -1.14
CA VAL A 297 15.44 22.93 -0.90
C VAL A 297 15.31 23.23 0.58
N ALA A 298 14.40 22.54 1.27
CA ALA A 298 14.23 22.68 2.72
C ALA A 298 15.51 22.39 3.51
N SER A 299 16.26 21.37 3.07
CA SER A 299 17.53 20.97 3.69
C SER A 299 18.62 22.00 3.44
N CYS A 300 18.69 22.55 2.23
CA CYS A 300 19.65 23.59 1.84
C CYS A 300 19.43 24.91 2.59
N GLU A 301 18.18 25.27 2.85
CA GLU A 301 17.80 26.53 3.53
C GLU A 301 17.75 26.38 5.07
N GLY A 302 17.95 25.16 5.60
CA GLY A 302 17.96 24.90 7.04
C GLY A 302 16.58 24.91 7.73
N HIS A 303 15.49 24.78 6.97
CA HIS A 303 14.12 24.80 7.51
C HIS A 303 13.78 23.47 8.21
N VAL A 304 14.14 23.34 9.48
CA VAL A 304 14.01 22.08 10.26
C VAL A 304 12.56 21.59 10.34
N GLN A 305 11.61 22.47 10.68
CA GLN A 305 10.20 22.08 10.83
C GLN A 305 9.60 21.57 9.51
N LEU A 306 10.00 22.21 8.40
CA LEU A 306 9.55 21.87 7.06
C LEU A 306 10.21 20.58 6.57
N THR A 307 11.49 20.36 6.91
CA THR A 307 12.20 19.10 6.68
C THR A 307 11.52 17.94 7.41
N GLU A 308 11.19 18.10 8.70
CA GLU A 308 10.44 17.08 9.45
C GLU A 308 9.08 16.76 8.83
N TYR A 309 8.37 17.79 8.38
CA TYR A 309 7.07 17.62 7.73
C TYR A 309 7.20 16.83 6.43
N LEU A 310 8.13 17.22 5.55
CA LEU A 310 8.37 16.53 4.29
C LEU A 310 8.79 15.06 4.49
N LEU A 311 9.59 14.76 5.52
CA LEU A 311 9.93 13.38 5.89
C LEU A 311 8.70 12.59 6.37
N LYS A 312 7.83 13.22 7.17
CA LYS A 312 6.55 12.63 7.58
C LYS A 312 5.57 12.45 6.42
N SER A 313 5.68 13.26 5.36
CA SER A 313 4.94 13.06 4.11
C SER A 313 5.63 12.09 3.13
N GLY A 314 6.73 11.44 3.56
CA GLY A 314 7.39 10.37 2.80
C GLY A 314 8.45 10.83 1.80
N ALA A 315 8.94 12.07 1.87
CA ALA A 315 10.06 12.53 1.03
C ALA A 315 11.34 11.72 1.31
N SER A 316 12.12 11.44 0.26
CA SER A 316 13.34 10.63 0.37
C SER A 316 14.58 11.48 0.61
N VAL A 317 15.34 11.14 1.66
CA VAL A 317 16.69 11.70 1.92
C VAL A 317 17.76 11.21 0.94
N TYR A 318 17.43 10.23 0.10
CA TYR A 318 18.33 9.62 -0.88
C TYR A 318 17.96 9.96 -2.33
N ALA A 319 16.92 10.79 -2.54
CA ALA A 319 16.66 11.35 -3.86
C ALA A 319 17.93 12.07 -4.33
N LYS A 320 18.26 11.93 -5.62
CA LYS A 320 19.45 12.56 -6.22
C LYS A 320 18.98 13.59 -7.22
N ASP A 321 19.49 14.81 -7.10
CA ASP A 321 19.34 15.80 -8.15
C ASP A 321 20.24 15.47 -9.36
N ARG A 322 20.17 16.31 -10.39
CA ARG A 322 20.97 16.18 -11.63
C ARG A 322 22.49 16.21 -11.40
N TYR A 323 22.93 16.71 -10.24
CA TYR A 323 24.34 16.78 -9.85
C TYR A 323 24.74 15.61 -8.95
N GLY A 324 23.79 14.73 -8.62
CA GLY A 324 24.00 13.58 -7.75
C GLY A 324 23.96 13.91 -6.26
N ALA A 325 23.64 15.15 -5.90
CA ALA A 325 23.50 15.57 -4.51
C ALA A 325 22.16 15.09 -3.94
N SER A 326 22.17 14.67 -2.68
CA SER A 326 20.95 14.30 -1.96
C SER A 326 20.54 15.39 -0.96
N PRO A 327 19.28 15.42 -0.48
CA PRO A 327 18.89 16.36 0.56
C PRO A 327 19.77 16.27 1.81
N LEU A 328 20.22 15.05 2.14
CA LEU A 328 21.13 14.82 3.26
C LEU A 328 22.51 15.45 3.01
N MET A 329 23.02 15.39 1.79
CA MET A 329 24.28 16.07 1.42
C MET A 329 24.11 17.58 1.51
N ASN A 330 23.02 18.13 0.96
CA ASN A 330 22.73 19.57 1.00
C ASN A 330 22.61 20.10 2.45
N ALA A 331 22.03 19.30 3.36
CA ALA A 331 21.95 19.66 4.78
C ALA A 331 23.32 19.77 5.47
N ILE A 332 24.35 19.11 4.94
CA ILE A 332 25.72 19.12 5.47
C ILE A 332 26.55 20.22 4.79
N GLU A 333 26.38 20.40 3.47
CA GLU A 333 27.18 21.33 2.67
C GLU A 333 26.80 22.80 2.85
N PHE A 334 25.52 23.12 3.05
CA PHE A 334 25.01 24.49 3.10
C PHE A 334 24.68 24.98 4.52
N ARG A 335 25.35 24.39 5.52
CA ARG A 335 25.20 24.74 6.94
C ARG A 335 26.18 25.82 7.40
#